data_AF-A0A7C2EVR4-F1
#
_entry.id   AF-A0A7C2EVR4-F1
#
_cell.length_a   1.000
_cell.length_b   1.000
_cell.length_c   1.000
_cell.angle_alpha   90.00
_cell.angle_beta   90.00
_cell.angle_gamma   90.00
#
_symmetry.space_group_name_H-M   'P 1'
#
loop_
_entity.id
_entity.type
_entity.pdbx_description
1 polymer ?
#
loop_
_entity_poly.entity_id
_entity_poly.type
_entity_poly.pdbx_seq_one_letter_code
_entity_poly.pdbx_strand_id
1 'polypeptide(L)' 'MDFPKVLPPGKAGSIKVKVETGKNEGPHIKSVTINSNDPTQPRLQVDLSFDVK' A
#
# COMPACT_ATOMS: atom_id res chain seq x y z
N MET A 1 -4.95 -5.14 -9.07
CA MET A 1 -4.15 -3.93 -8.77
C MET A 1 -3.05 -3.86 -9.79
N ASP A 2 -2.94 -2.72 -10.48
CA ASP A 2 -1.86 -2.47 -11.43
C ASP A 2 -0.88 -1.48 -10.80
N PHE A 3 0.39 -1.85 -10.73
CA PHE A 3 1.48 -1.05 -10.18
C PHE A 3 2.80 -1.49 -10.82
N PRO A 4 3.80 -0.59 -10.93
CA PRO A 4 5.08 -0.94 -11.52
C PRO A 4 5.79 -2.02 -10.69
N LYS A 5 6.02 -3.19 -11.29
CA LYS A 5 6.74 -4.31 -10.66
C LYS A 5 8.26 -4.16 -10.73
N VAL A 6 8.74 -3.27 -11.61
CA VAL A 6 10.15 -2.97 -11.82
C VAL A 6 10.30 -1.45 -11.89
N LEU A 7 11.26 -0.92 -11.14
CA LEU A 7 11.65 0.49 -11.20
C LEU A 7 13.10 0.56 -11.68
N PRO A 8 13.41 1.33 -12.75
CA PRO A 8 14.78 1.61 -13.11
C PRO A 8 15.50 2.40 -12.00
N PRO A 9 16.84 2.36 -11.95
CA PRO A 9 17.62 3.11 -10.96
C PRO A 9 17.23 4.59 -10.92
N GLY A 10 16.98 5.11 -9.71
CA GLY A 10 16.60 6.50 -9.47
C GLY A 10 15.19 6.90 -9.90
N LYS A 11 14.34 5.95 -10.33
CA LYS A 11 12.94 6.23 -10.68
C LYS A 11 11.99 5.98 -9.50
N ALA A 12 10.90 6.72 -9.50
CA ALA A 12 9.79 6.55 -8.57
C ALA A 12 8.60 5.88 -9.27
N GLY A 13 7.82 5.14 -8.48
CA GLY A 13 6.55 4.56 -8.90
C GLY A 13 5.43 4.92 -7.93
N SER A 14 4.19 4.61 -8.30
CA SER A 14 3.02 4.81 -7.44
C SER A 14 2.18 3.55 -7.38
N ILE A 15 1.71 3.20 -6.19
CA ILE A 15 0.78 2.09 -5.95
C ILE A 15 -0.57 2.71 -5.60
N LYS A 16 -1.58 2.50 -6.45
CA LYS A 16 -2.93 2.97 -6.19
C LYS A 16 -3.70 1.94 -5.38
N VAL A 17 -4.15 2.31 -4.19
CA VAL A 17 -4.95 1.47 -3.31
C VAL A 17 -6.39 1.99 -3.30
N LYS A 18 -7.35 1.08 -3.49
CA LYS A 18 -8.79 1.35 -3.35
C LYS A 18 -9.32 0.47 -2.23
N VAL A 19 -10.01 1.07 -1.29
CA VAL A 19 -10.72 0.36 -0.21
C VAL A 19 -12.22 0.48 -0.48
N GLU A 20 -12.92 -0.65 -0.49
CA GLU A 20 -14.38 -0.69 -0.59
C GLU A 20 -14.93 -0.99 0.80
N THR A 21 -15.57 0.01 1.42
CA THR A 21 -15.97 -0.03 2.84
C THR A 21 -17.35 -0.65 3.04
N GLY A 22 -18.18 -0.71 2.00
CA GLY A 22 -19.53 -1.28 2.07
C GLY A 22 -20.37 -0.57 3.13
N LYS A 23 -20.96 -1.34 4.04
CA LYS A 23 -21.73 -0.84 5.20
C LYS A 23 -20.93 -0.85 6.51
N ASN A 24 -19.61 -1.01 6.45
CA ASN A 24 -18.78 -1.14 7.65
C ASN A 24 -18.34 0.25 8.13
N GLU A 25 -19.14 0.82 9.03
CA GLU A 25 -18.86 2.11 9.69
C GLU A 25 -17.81 1.97 10.80
N GLY A 26 -17.25 3.10 11.23
CA GLY A 26 -16.31 3.21 12.34
C GLY A 26 -14.84 3.14 11.93
N PRO A 27 -13.93 3.04 12.91
CA PRO A 27 -12.49 3.08 12.67
C PRO A 27 -11.96 1.77 12.08
N HIS A 28 -11.15 1.90 11.04
CA HIS A 28 -10.47 0.79 10.36
C HIS A 28 -8.98 1.03 10.31
N ILE A 29 -8.23 -0.05 10.50
CA ILE A 29 -6.80 -0.11 10.23
C ILE A 29 -6.57 -1.24 9.23
N LYS A 30 -5.97 -0.92 8.09
CA LYS A 30 -5.55 -1.88 7.05
C LYS A 30 -4.06 -1.70 6.80
N SER A 31 -3.40 -2.72 6.26
CA SER A 31 -1.99 -2.62 5.92
C SER A 31 -1.72 -3.10 4.50
N VAL A 32 -0.76 -2.45 3.85
CA VAL A 32 -0.19 -2.87 2.57
C VAL A 32 1.23 -3.32 2.85
N THR A 33 1.53 -4.59 2.54
CA THR A 33 2.90 -5.11 2.57
C THR A 33 3.49 -5.06 1.17
N ILE A 34 4.62 -4.38 1.02
CA ILE A 34 5.41 -4.30 -0.19
C ILE A 34 6.66 -5.16 0.01
N ASN A 35 6.82 -6.19 -0.81
CA ASN A 35 8.04 -6.99 -0.87
C ASN A 35 8.82 -6.57 -2.11
N SER A 36 10.11 -6.29 -1.97
CA SER A 36 10.98 -5.85 -3.06
C SER A 36 12.38 -6.43 -2.92
N ASN A 37 13.21 -6.17 -3.93
CA ASN A 37 14.64 -6.49 -3.91
C ASN A 37 15.50 -5.35 -3.35
N ASP A 38 14.93 -4.37 -2.65
CA ASP A 38 15.71 -3.37 -1.92
C ASP A 38 16.57 -4.07 -0.85
N PRO A 39 17.91 -3.95 -0.89
CA PRO A 39 18.79 -4.65 0.04
C PRO A 39 18.73 -4.10 1.47
N THR A 40 18.26 -2.86 1.65
CA THR A 40 18.16 -2.19 2.94
C THR A 40 16.79 -2.37 3.59
N GLN A 41 15.74 -2.45 2.77
CA GLN A 41 14.37 -2.64 3.23
C GLN A 41 13.58 -3.58 2.30
N PRO A 42 13.84 -4.91 2.31
CA PRO A 42 13.20 -5.86 1.41
C PRO A 42 11.69 -6.03 1.66
N ARG A 43 11.24 -5.70 2.88
CA ARG A 43 9.82 -5.69 3.27
C ARG A 43 9.46 -4.36 3.91
N LEU A 44 8.54 -3.64 3.28
CA LEU A 44 7.95 -2.40 3.79
C LEU A 44 6.47 -2.63 4.08
N GLN A 45 6.04 -2.28 5.30
CA GLN A 45 4.63 -2.28 5.66
C GLN A 45 4.14 -0.83 5.79
N VAL A 46 3.01 -0.53 5.14
CA VAL A 46 2.34 0.76 5.19
C VAL A 46 0.96 0.56 5.79
N ASP A 47 0.71 1.18 6.95
CA ASP A 47 -0.57 1.12 7.62
C ASP A 47 -1.48 2.28 7.16
N LEU A 48 -2.74 1.96 6.91
CA LEU A 48 -3.80 2.83 6.45
C LEU A 48 -4.87 2.87 7.54
N SER A 49 -4.96 4.00 8.23
CA SER A 49 -5.97 4.25 9.25
C SER A 49 -7.02 5.21 8.71
N PHE A 50 -8.30 4.84 8.79
CA PHE A 50 -9.41 5.66 8.32
C PHE A 50 -10.69 5.36 9.11
N ASP A 51 -11.60 6.32 9.15
CA ASP A 51 -12.90 6.20 9.81
C ASP A 51 -14.00 6.33 8.74
N VAL A 52 -14.90 5.35 8.71
CA VAL A 52 -16.01 5.29 7.75
C VAL A 52 -17.26 5.83 8.44
N LYS A 53 -17.79 6.92 7.89
CA LYS A 53 -19.01 7.58 8.36
C LYS A 53 -20.17 7.34 7.41
#